data_AF-A0A3B8MR66-F1
#
_entry.id   AF-A0A3B8MR66-F1
#
_cell.length_a   1.000
_cell.length_b   1.000
_cell.length_c   1.000
_cell.angle_alpha   90.00
_cell.angle_beta   90.00
_cell.angle_gamma   90.00
#
_symmetry.space_group_name_H-M   'P 1'
#
loop_
_entity.id
_entity.type
_entity.pdbx_description
1 polymer ?
#
loop_
_entity_poly.entity_id
_entity_poly.type
_entity_poly.pdbx_seq_one_letter_code
_entity_poly.pdbx_strand_id
1 'polypeptide(L)'
;MRRLLTSLILCLSTAVHTQSAQGLINEEGEPNAGFGNNFAGNVNTIFAGVGSGDGHAKDAGYALVYETHDGRWHLMDGLLDEDGTAGDRFGWRVAMAGSTALVVPLQRHDDEMTRHQITQPRLPGTPAPARSGAILALGRDKDGWGRRQIIQPVERWNRGEFGYSIAIRG
;
A
#
# COMPACT_ATOMS: atom_id res chain seq x y z
N MET A 1 56.07 -47.50 25.48
CA MET A 1 54.93 -47.41 24.54
C MET A 1 54.48 -45.95 24.48
N ARG A 2 54.81 -45.23 23.40
CA ARG A 2 54.41 -43.83 23.19
C ARG A 2 53.05 -43.83 22.49
N ARG A 3 52.00 -43.27 23.11
CA ARG A 3 50.71 -43.05 22.45
C ARG A 3 50.69 -41.64 21.89
N LEU A 4 50.65 -41.54 20.56
CA LEU A 4 50.39 -40.32 19.80
C LEU A 4 48.90 -39.97 19.97
N LEU A 5 48.60 -38.76 20.46
CA LEU A 5 47.25 -38.21 20.46
C LEU A 5 47.08 -37.38 19.19
N THR A 6 46.23 -37.89 18.31
CA THR A 6 45.83 -37.33 17.03
C THR A 6 45.04 -36.03 17.25
N SER A 7 45.54 -34.90 16.75
CA SER A 7 44.79 -33.63 16.73
C SER A 7 43.59 -33.73 15.79
N LEU A 8 42.39 -33.61 16.36
CA LEU A 8 41.15 -33.48 15.61
C LEU A 8 40.95 -31.99 15.28
N ILE A 9 41.22 -31.61 14.03
CA ILE A 9 40.91 -30.26 13.51
C ILE A 9 39.40 -30.25 13.19
N LEU A 10 38.62 -29.54 14.01
CA LEU A 10 37.21 -29.28 13.72
C LEU A 10 37.14 -28.20 12.63
N CYS A 11 36.95 -28.62 11.38
CA CYS A 11 36.67 -27.70 10.29
C CYS A 11 35.24 -27.17 10.50
N LEU A 12 35.11 -25.98 11.11
CA LEU A 12 33.82 -25.31 11.25
C LEU A 12 33.43 -24.80 9.87
N SER A 13 32.68 -25.60 9.11
CA SER A 13 32.09 -25.14 7.86
C SER A 13 31.08 -24.05 8.20
N THR A 14 31.39 -22.81 7.81
CA THR A 14 30.39 -21.75 7.77
C THR A 14 29.34 -22.20 6.75
N ALA A 15 28.22 -22.72 7.23
CA ALA A 15 27.07 -23.02 6.40
C ALA A 15 26.61 -21.71 5.78
N VAL A 16 26.88 -21.52 4.49
CA VAL A 16 26.26 -20.48 3.69
C VAL A 16 24.78 -20.86 3.61
N HIS A 17 23.94 -20.18 4.39
CA HIS A 17 22.50 -20.31 4.26
C HIS A 17 22.08 -19.62 2.97
N THR A 18 21.85 -20.42 1.93
CA THR A 18 21.14 -19.95 0.73
C THR A 18 19.66 -19.88 1.09
N GLN A 19 19.17 -18.69 1.45
CA GLN A 19 17.74 -18.47 1.64
C GLN A 19 17.10 -18.41 0.25
N SER A 20 16.20 -19.35 -0.08
CA SER A 20 15.37 -19.22 -1.28
C SER A 20 14.49 -17.98 -1.13
N ALA A 21 14.52 -17.06 -2.10
CA ALA A 21 13.62 -15.92 -2.09
C ALA A 21 12.16 -16.41 -2.10
N GLN A 22 11.36 -15.97 -1.13
CA GLN A 22 9.92 -16.20 -1.13
C GLN A 22 9.26 -15.23 -2.11
N GLY A 23 8.47 -15.76 -3.04
CA GLY A 23 7.61 -14.92 -3.89
C GLY A 23 6.43 -14.40 -3.08
N LEU A 24 6.17 -13.09 -3.12
CA LEU A 24 4.93 -12.50 -2.63
C LEU A 24 3.95 -12.46 -3.79
N ILE A 25 2.80 -13.11 -3.63
CA ILE A 25 1.78 -13.21 -4.67
C ILE A 25 0.43 -12.83 -4.11
N ASN A 26 -0.42 -12.28 -4.98
CA ASN A 26 -1.84 -12.11 -4.73
C ASN A 26 -2.55 -13.38 -5.22
N GLU A 27 -2.69 -14.37 -4.33
CA GLU A 27 -3.16 -15.72 -4.69
C GLU A 27 -4.58 -15.73 -5.26
N GLU A 28 -5.44 -14.86 -4.72
CA GLU A 28 -6.86 -14.76 -5.08
C GLU A 28 -7.14 -13.55 -5.99
N GLY A 29 -6.08 -12.86 -6.45
CA GLY A 29 -6.21 -11.63 -7.23
C GLY A 29 -6.66 -11.85 -8.66
N GLU A 30 -7.40 -10.88 -9.21
CA GLU A 30 -7.76 -10.93 -10.63
C GLU A 30 -6.51 -10.81 -11.54
N PRO A 31 -6.49 -11.52 -12.67
CA PRO A 31 -5.45 -11.34 -13.68
C PRO A 31 -5.39 -9.88 -14.15
N ASN A 32 -4.18 -9.35 -14.30
CA ASN A 32 -3.92 -7.97 -14.75
C ASN A 32 -4.45 -6.85 -13.83
N ALA A 33 -4.83 -7.16 -12.58
CA ALA A 33 -5.24 -6.16 -11.58
C ALA A 33 -4.11 -5.21 -11.13
N GLY A 34 -2.87 -5.46 -11.59
CA GLY A 34 -1.73 -4.59 -11.35
C GLY A 34 -1.02 -4.82 -10.02
N PHE A 35 -1.17 -6.00 -9.42
CA PHE A 35 -0.37 -6.40 -8.26
C PHE A 35 1.13 -6.26 -8.55
N GLY A 36 1.84 -5.59 -7.66
CA GLY A 36 3.29 -5.36 -7.79
C GLY A 36 3.68 -4.21 -8.72
N ASN A 37 2.73 -3.52 -9.38
CA ASN A 37 3.04 -2.32 -10.18
C ASN A 37 3.57 -1.17 -9.31
N ASN A 38 3.19 -1.14 -8.04
CA ASN A 38 3.71 -0.20 -7.07
C ASN A 38 3.81 -0.88 -5.70
N PHE A 39 4.92 -0.66 -5.01
CA PHE A 39 5.14 -1.14 -3.65
C PHE A 39 5.94 -0.13 -2.83
N ALA A 40 5.77 -0.18 -1.51
CA ALA A 40 6.60 0.53 -0.56
C ALA A 40 6.76 -0.33 0.69
N GLY A 41 7.89 -0.23 1.37
CA GLY A 41 8.11 -1.08 2.53
C GLY A 41 9.39 -0.76 3.27
N ASN A 42 9.60 -1.53 4.32
CA ASN A 42 10.80 -1.57 5.13
C ASN A 42 11.21 -3.04 5.36
N VAL A 43 12.11 -3.28 6.31
CA VAL A 43 12.62 -4.63 6.60
C VAL A 43 11.54 -5.59 7.13
N ASN A 44 10.44 -5.08 7.70
CA ASN A 44 9.40 -5.89 8.32
C ASN A 44 8.05 -5.84 7.61
N THR A 45 7.79 -4.84 6.78
CA THR A 45 6.47 -4.62 6.18
C THR A 45 6.60 -4.19 4.73
N ILE A 46 5.79 -4.77 3.86
CA ILE A 46 5.65 -4.38 2.46
C ILE A 46 4.17 -4.09 2.18
N PHE A 47 3.91 -2.96 1.56
CA PHE A 47 2.63 -2.65 0.95
C PHE A 47 2.75 -2.87 -0.55
N ALA A 48 1.83 -3.64 -1.13
CA ALA A 48 1.73 -3.86 -2.56
C ALA A 48 0.36 -3.35 -3.06
N GLY A 49 0.39 -2.39 -3.98
CA GLY A 49 -0.81 -1.85 -4.58
C GLY A 49 -1.41 -2.78 -5.65
N VAL A 50 -2.74 -2.83 -5.71
CA VAL A 50 -3.52 -3.54 -6.72
C VAL A 50 -4.56 -2.58 -7.29
N GLY A 51 -4.11 -1.69 -8.16
CA GLY A 51 -4.91 -0.56 -8.61
C GLY A 51 -6.13 -0.92 -9.46
N SER A 52 -6.11 -2.02 -10.21
CA SER A 52 -7.26 -2.41 -11.06
C SER A 52 -8.01 -3.61 -10.49
N GLY A 53 -7.82 -3.92 -9.20
CA GLY A 53 -8.54 -5.01 -8.55
C GLY A 53 -9.95 -4.61 -8.13
N ASP A 54 -10.85 -5.57 -8.00
CA ASP A 54 -12.15 -5.36 -7.39
C ASP A 54 -11.99 -5.23 -5.87
N GLY A 55 -11.94 -3.98 -5.40
CA GLY A 55 -11.87 -3.63 -3.98
C GLY A 55 -13.26 -3.50 -3.38
N HIS A 56 -13.55 -2.34 -2.76
CA HIS A 56 -14.89 -2.04 -2.25
C HIS A 56 -15.95 -1.96 -3.37
N ALA A 57 -15.53 -1.57 -4.58
CA ALA A 57 -16.32 -1.59 -5.80
C ALA A 57 -15.48 -2.11 -6.97
N LYS A 58 -16.13 -2.36 -8.11
CA LYS A 58 -15.48 -2.85 -9.33
C LYS A 58 -14.34 -1.92 -9.77
N ASP A 59 -13.15 -2.45 -10.03
CA ASP A 59 -11.95 -1.69 -10.41
C ASP A 59 -11.59 -0.56 -9.41
N ALA A 60 -12.12 -0.59 -8.18
CA ALA A 60 -11.87 0.43 -7.16
C ALA A 60 -10.46 0.31 -6.56
N GLY A 61 -9.80 -0.83 -6.75
CA GLY A 61 -8.45 -1.11 -6.27
C GLY A 61 -8.36 -1.37 -4.75
N TYR A 62 -7.21 -1.92 -4.35
CA TYR A 62 -6.87 -2.21 -2.96
C TYR A 62 -5.35 -2.21 -2.75
N ALA A 63 -4.91 -2.31 -1.50
CA ALA A 63 -3.50 -2.51 -1.17
C ALA A 63 -3.32 -3.70 -0.22
N LEU A 64 -2.39 -4.59 -0.53
CA LEU A 64 -2.05 -5.73 0.31
C LEU A 64 -0.90 -5.38 1.24
N VAL A 65 -0.97 -5.84 2.49
CA VAL A 65 0.08 -5.67 3.50
C VAL A 65 0.70 -7.02 3.79
N TYR A 66 2.00 -7.14 3.53
CA TYR A 66 2.80 -8.28 3.93
C TYR A 66 3.68 -7.90 5.12
N GLU A 67 3.75 -8.75 6.14
CA GLU A 67 4.70 -8.61 7.24
C GLU A 67 5.58 -9.85 7.35
N THR A 68 6.83 -9.68 7.81
CA THR A 68 7.73 -10.80 8.04
C THR A 68 7.70 -11.29 9.48
N HIS A 69 7.56 -12.60 9.64
CA HIS A 69 7.67 -13.32 10.90
C HIS A 69 8.65 -14.48 10.71
N ASP A 70 9.68 -14.56 11.56
CA ASP A 70 10.71 -15.60 11.53
C ASP A 70 11.37 -15.79 10.14
N GLY A 71 11.60 -14.68 9.44
CA GLY A 71 12.24 -14.67 8.13
C GLY A 71 11.35 -15.14 6.98
N ARG A 72 10.06 -15.33 7.21
CA ARG A 72 9.05 -15.60 6.17
C ARG A 72 8.09 -14.43 6.08
N TRP A 73 7.64 -14.12 4.87
CA TRP A 73 6.64 -13.10 4.63
C TRP A 73 5.24 -13.72 4.63
N HIS A 74 4.30 -13.01 5.22
CA HIS A 74 2.92 -13.42 5.37
C HIS A 74 2.04 -12.28 4.88
N LEU A 75 1.01 -12.60 4.09
CA LEU A 75 -0.06 -11.64 3.81
C LEU A 75 -0.82 -11.44 5.11
N MET A 76 -0.78 -10.22 5.64
CA MET A 76 -1.40 -9.88 6.92
C MET A 76 -2.73 -9.16 6.75
N ASP A 77 -2.87 -8.35 5.68
CA ASP A 77 -4.08 -7.55 5.50
C ASP A 77 -4.33 -7.17 4.03
N GLY A 78 -5.59 -6.87 3.74
CA GLY A 78 -6.08 -6.30 2.48
C GLY A 78 -6.84 -5.01 2.75
N LEU A 79 -6.23 -3.89 2.39
CA LEU A 79 -6.74 -2.56 2.66
C LEU A 79 -7.61 -2.08 1.52
N LEU A 80 -8.88 -1.82 1.83
CA LEU A 80 -9.86 -1.24 0.93
C LEU A 80 -10.08 0.24 1.27
N ASP A 81 -10.40 1.06 0.27
CA ASP A 81 -11.02 2.36 0.51
C ASP A 81 -12.53 2.13 0.61
N GLU A 82 -13.10 2.23 1.82
CA GLU A 82 -14.54 2.03 2.08
C GLU A 82 -15.41 3.06 1.34
N ASP A 83 -14.85 4.24 1.06
CA ASP A 83 -15.50 5.27 0.25
C ASP A 83 -15.11 5.15 -1.23
N GLY A 84 -14.38 4.09 -1.60
CA GLY A 84 -13.88 3.83 -2.93
C GLY A 84 -15.01 3.43 -3.87
N THR A 85 -15.08 4.14 -4.99
CA THR A 85 -16.10 3.97 -6.02
C THR A 85 -15.50 3.25 -7.23
N ALA A 86 -16.35 2.83 -8.16
CA ALA A 86 -15.90 2.07 -9.31
C ALA A 86 -14.86 2.82 -10.14
N GLY A 87 -13.70 2.19 -10.37
CA GLY A 87 -12.62 2.78 -11.15
C GLY A 87 -11.74 3.80 -10.41
N ASP A 88 -11.87 3.95 -9.09
CA ASP A 88 -11.01 4.86 -8.29
C ASP A 88 -9.54 4.41 -8.25
N ARG A 89 -9.33 3.09 -8.33
CA ARG A 89 -8.00 2.47 -8.36
C ARG A 89 -7.12 2.82 -7.16
N PHE A 90 -7.66 2.70 -5.96
CA PHE A 90 -6.93 2.68 -4.70
C PHE A 90 -5.74 1.72 -4.76
N GLY A 91 -4.63 2.08 -4.11
CA GLY A 91 -3.37 1.34 -4.24
C GLY A 91 -2.55 1.69 -5.49
N TRP A 92 -2.95 2.67 -6.30
CA TRP A 92 -2.19 3.10 -7.47
C TRP A 92 -0.78 3.61 -7.13
N ARG A 93 -0.67 4.36 -6.03
CA ARG A 93 0.63 4.71 -5.42
C ARG A 93 0.60 4.40 -3.94
N VAL A 94 1.75 4.01 -3.45
CA VAL A 94 2.01 3.71 -2.05
C VAL A 94 3.38 4.25 -1.68
N ALA A 95 3.50 4.87 -0.51
CA ALA A 95 4.76 5.23 0.13
C ALA A 95 4.70 4.93 1.63
N MET A 96 5.84 4.65 2.26
CA MET A 96 5.90 4.30 3.68
C MET A 96 7.11 4.95 4.34
N ALA A 97 6.92 5.41 5.58
CA ALA A 97 7.99 5.74 6.51
C ALA A 97 7.58 5.37 7.94
N GLY A 98 8.40 4.54 8.61
CA GLY A 98 8.13 4.08 9.96
C GLY A 98 6.77 3.38 10.07
N SER A 99 5.92 3.90 10.97
CA SER A 99 4.56 3.41 11.22
C SER A 99 3.48 4.15 10.42
N THR A 100 3.85 4.90 9.38
CA THR A 100 2.94 5.63 8.50
C THR A 100 3.07 5.12 7.07
N ALA A 101 1.94 4.85 6.44
CA ALA A 101 1.86 4.54 5.01
C ALA A 101 0.89 5.53 4.34
N LEU A 102 1.19 5.93 3.12
CA LEU A 102 0.31 6.75 2.29
C LEU A 102 -0.11 5.89 1.11
N VAL A 103 -1.42 5.75 0.89
CA VAL A 103 -1.98 5.01 -0.24
C VAL A 103 -2.87 5.97 -1.04
N VAL A 104 -2.68 5.98 -2.36
CA VAL A 104 -3.30 6.95 -3.25
C VAL A 104 -4.14 6.22 -4.29
N PRO A 105 -5.42 6.58 -4.47
CA PRO A 105 -6.20 6.22 -5.64
C PRO A 105 -5.79 7.03 -6.88
N LEU A 106 -5.81 6.43 -8.07
CA LEU A 106 -5.54 7.16 -9.32
C LEU A 106 -6.66 8.16 -9.63
N GLN A 107 -7.88 7.75 -9.37
CA GLN A 107 -9.09 8.49 -9.62
C GLN A 107 -9.82 8.54 -8.29
N ARG A 108 -10.22 9.73 -7.85
CA ARG A 108 -11.25 9.80 -6.82
C ARG A 108 -12.45 10.42 -7.48
N HIS A 109 -13.47 9.62 -7.69
CA HIS A 109 -14.80 10.12 -7.97
C HIS A 109 -15.41 10.42 -6.61
N ASP A 110 -15.67 11.70 -6.36
CA ASP A 110 -16.44 12.07 -5.18
C ASP A 110 -17.88 11.62 -5.42
N ASP A 111 -18.28 10.49 -4.83
CA ASP A 111 -19.69 10.16 -4.72
C ASP A 111 -20.33 11.10 -3.69
N GLU A 112 -21.32 11.83 -4.20
CA GLU A 112 -22.21 12.75 -3.51
C GLU A 112 -21.69 14.14 -3.08
N MET A 113 -22.37 15.12 -3.66
CA MET A 113 -22.66 16.39 -3.01
C MET A 113 -23.34 16.16 -1.65
N THR A 114 -22.61 16.06 -0.54
CA THR A 114 -23.23 16.25 0.77
C THR A 114 -22.40 17.15 1.68
N ARG A 115 -22.98 18.35 1.89
CA ARG A 115 -22.89 19.21 3.07
C ARG A 115 -21.55 19.18 3.80
N HIS A 116 -20.73 20.22 3.63
CA HIS A 116 -20.39 21.18 4.69
C HIS A 116 -19.77 22.41 4.02
N GLN A 117 -20.45 23.54 4.23
CA GLN A 117 -20.29 24.83 3.59
C GLN A 117 -19.10 25.61 4.17
N ILE A 118 -18.02 25.89 3.41
CA ILE A 118 -17.10 27.05 3.56
C ILE A 118 -16.33 27.23 2.21
N THR A 119 -16.73 28.09 1.25
CA THR A 119 -16.44 29.55 1.02
C THR A 119 -15.51 29.77 -0.19
N GLN A 120 -16.13 29.94 -1.39
CA GLN A 120 -15.77 30.77 -2.59
C GLN A 120 -16.44 30.15 -3.85
N PRO A 121 -16.76 30.93 -4.91
CA PRO A 121 -17.98 30.72 -5.70
C PRO A 121 -17.88 29.51 -6.65
N ARG A 122 -18.54 28.42 -6.24
CA ARG A 122 -18.93 27.34 -7.15
C ARG A 122 -20.04 27.87 -8.06
N LEU A 123 -19.84 27.81 -9.38
CA LEU A 123 -20.92 28.08 -10.33
C LEU A 123 -22.11 27.14 -10.00
N PRO A 124 -23.32 27.67 -9.79
CA PRO A 124 -24.48 26.83 -9.51
C PRO A 124 -24.73 25.87 -10.68
N GLY A 125 -24.72 24.56 -10.40
CA GLY A 125 -25.07 23.53 -11.38
C GLY A 125 -23.92 22.77 -12.05
N THR A 126 -22.65 23.02 -11.67
CA THR A 126 -21.55 22.18 -12.18
C THR A 126 -21.28 20.97 -11.25
N PRO A 127 -21.20 19.73 -11.81
CA PRO A 127 -20.80 18.55 -11.04
C PRO A 127 -19.42 18.77 -10.40
N ALA A 128 -19.16 18.09 -9.28
CA ALA A 128 -17.81 18.09 -8.69
C ALA A 128 -16.81 17.62 -9.77
N PRO A 129 -15.64 18.28 -9.92
CA PRO A 129 -14.71 17.90 -10.97
C PRO A 129 -14.20 16.47 -10.73
N ALA A 130 -14.37 15.61 -11.73
CA ALA A 130 -13.83 14.26 -11.71
C ALA A 130 -12.30 14.30 -11.49
N ARG A 131 -11.77 13.41 -10.64
CA ARG A 131 -10.32 13.12 -10.53
C ARG A 131 -9.47 14.28 -9.98
N SER A 132 -9.89 14.94 -8.91
CA SER A 132 -9.01 15.87 -8.20
C SER A 132 -7.88 15.17 -7.44
N GLY A 133 -8.03 13.87 -7.15
CA GLY A 133 -7.09 13.05 -6.39
C GLY A 133 -7.26 13.19 -4.88
N ALA A 134 -6.70 12.24 -4.13
CA ALA A 134 -6.68 12.20 -2.67
C ALA A 134 -5.53 11.32 -2.20
N ILE A 135 -5.10 11.48 -0.95
CA ILE A 135 -4.11 10.61 -0.31
C ILE A 135 -4.73 10.08 0.98
N LEU A 136 -4.78 8.77 1.16
CA LEU A 136 -5.16 8.14 2.42
C LEU A 136 -3.90 7.89 3.24
N ALA A 137 -3.77 8.59 4.36
CA ALA A 137 -2.73 8.35 5.34
C ALA A 137 -3.19 7.26 6.32
N LEU A 138 -2.42 6.19 6.37
CA LEU A 138 -2.62 5.04 7.24
C LEU A 138 -1.57 5.05 8.34
N GLY A 139 -1.94 4.48 9.48
CA GLY A 139 -1.01 4.28 10.56
C GLY A 139 -1.15 2.93 11.22
N ARG A 140 -0.02 2.40 11.69
CA ARG A 140 0.01 1.16 12.47
C ARG A 140 -0.41 1.43 13.91
N ASP A 141 -1.34 0.62 14.40
CA ASP A 141 -1.67 0.49 15.82
C ASP A 141 -1.61 -0.99 16.25
N LYS A 142 -2.13 -1.28 17.46
CA LYS A 142 -2.12 -2.63 18.04
C LYS A 142 -3.01 -3.63 17.29
N ASP A 143 -4.02 -3.14 16.57
CA ASP A 143 -5.04 -3.95 15.91
C ASP A 143 -4.74 -4.12 14.42
N GLY A 144 -3.99 -3.21 13.81
CA GLY A 144 -3.76 -3.27 12.37
C GLY A 144 -3.13 -2.02 11.78
N TRP A 145 -3.15 -1.96 10.46
CA TRP A 145 -3.02 -0.71 9.73
C TRP A 145 -4.41 -0.10 9.60
N GLY A 146 -4.58 1.12 10.07
CA GLY A 146 -5.86 1.82 10.04
C GLY A 146 -5.76 3.18 9.33
N ARG A 147 -6.88 3.62 8.74
CA ARG A 147 -7.00 4.97 8.15
C ARG A 147 -6.94 6.03 9.24
N ARG A 148 -5.96 6.93 9.15
CA ARG A 148 -5.81 8.07 10.07
C ARG A 148 -6.37 9.36 9.49
N GLN A 149 -6.15 9.60 8.21
CA GLN A 149 -6.53 10.86 7.58
C GLN A 149 -6.71 10.70 6.07
N ILE A 150 -7.64 11.48 5.52
CA ILE A 150 -7.72 11.73 4.08
C ILE A 150 -7.17 13.14 3.82
N ILE A 151 -6.20 13.25 2.91
CA ILE A 151 -5.59 14.50 2.49
C ILE A 151 -6.08 14.80 1.06
N GLN A 152 -6.71 15.95 0.90
CA GLN A 152 -7.27 16.40 -0.38
C GLN A 152 -6.80 17.82 -0.66
N PRO A 153 -6.68 18.21 -1.94
CA PRO A 153 -6.36 19.58 -2.30
C PRO A 153 -7.51 20.50 -1.91
N VAL A 154 -7.17 21.71 -1.44
CA VAL A 154 -8.16 22.75 -1.08
C VAL A 154 -8.98 23.15 -2.31
N GLU A 155 -8.32 23.29 -3.46
CA GLU A 155 -8.97 23.52 -4.75
C GLU A 155 -8.99 22.24 -5.58
N ARG A 156 -10.19 21.80 -5.96
CA ARG A 156 -10.38 20.60 -6.77
C ARG A 156 -10.54 21.00 -8.22
N TRP A 157 -9.59 20.59 -9.04
CA TRP A 157 -9.62 20.76 -10.49
C TRP A 157 -9.90 19.42 -11.17
N ASN A 158 -10.54 19.48 -12.34
CA ASN A 158 -10.73 18.29 -13.17
C ASN A 158 -9.34 17.78 -13.59
N ARG A 159 -9.05 16.49 -13.34
CA ARG A 159 -7.71 15.91 -13.52
C ARG A 159 -6.61 16.65 -12.73
N GLY A 160 -6.93 17.15 -11.54
CA GLY A 160 -5.91 17.67 -10.63
C GLY A 160 -4.91 16.60 -10.20
N GLU A 161 -5.33 15.32 -10.17
CA GLU A 161 -4.48 14.14 -9.95
C GLU A 161 -3.58 14.29 -8.71
N PHE A 162 -4.10 14.93 -7.65
CA PHE A 162 -3.37 15.08 -6.40
C PHE A 162 -2.95 13.70 -5.85
N GLY A 163 -1.66 13.53 -5.61
CA GLY A 163 -1.07 12.25 -5.20
C GLY A 163 -0.60 11.35 -6.36
N TYR A 164 -0.62 11.81 -7.62
CA TYR A 164 -0.14 11.05 -8.79
C TYR A 164 1.25 10.43 -8.61
N SER A 165 2.11 11.13 -7.86
CA SER A 165 3.35 10.61 -7.30
C SER A 165 3.43 10.99 -5.83
N ILE A 166 4.06 10.16 -5.02
CA ILE A 166 4.14 10.38 -3.59
C ILE A 166 5.42 9.79 -3.01
N ALA A 167 5.98 10.50 -2.04
CA ALA A 167 7.08 10.06 -1.22
C ALA A 167 6.86 10.60 0.20
N ILE A 168 7.30 9.84 1.20
CA ILE A 168 7.30 10.26 2.59
C ILE A 168 8.68 10.02 3.17
N ARG A 169 9.15 10.95 4.01
CA ARG A 169 10.42 10.86 4.72
C ARG A 169 10.16 10.62 6.20
N GLY A 170 10.90 9.66 6.77
CA GLY A 170 10.98 9.42 8.22
C GLY A 170 12.06 10.25 8.90
#